data_AF-A0A969BVF0-F1
#
_entry.id   AF-A0A969BVF0-F1
#
_cell.length_a   1.000
_cell.length_b   1.000
_cell.length_c   1.000
_cell.angle_alpha   90.00
_cell.angle_beta   90.00
_cell.angle_gamma   90.00
#
_symmetry.space_group_name_H-M   'P 1'
#
loop_
_entity.id
_entity.type
_entity.pdbx_description
1 polymer ?
#
loop_
_entity_poly.entity_id
_entity_poly.type
_entity_poly.pdbx_seq_one_letter_code
_entity_poly.pdbx_strand_id
1 'polypeptide(L)'
;DYRRGRASALNLFLYRLAPRAVLQDARATLKLPPGSIGFDLFYLLTAYGAKDYTAETLLGYGVQAFCQTPMLTPDDVRKRIKTAKNKTIEKAEVSAHNLTITPSFMSLDDMSKIWSSLQAKYRPSVAYQVSPLIISP
;
A
#
# COMPACT_ATOMS: atom_id res chain seq x y z
N ASP A 1 1.33 -36.05 -3.65
CA ASP A 1 2.18 -34.84 -3.58
C ASP A 1 1.53 -33.63 -2.90
N TYR A 2 1.20 -33.74 -1.60
CA TYR A 2 0.48 -32.71 -0.82
C TYR A 2 1.40 -31.90 0.13
N ARG A 3 2.69 -31.72 -0.20
CA ARG A 3 3.67 -31.05 0.68
C ARG A 3 4.48 -29.95 -0.02
N ARG A 4 3.80 -28.95 -0.57
CA ARG A 4 4.30 -27.56 -0.50
C ARG A 4 3.42 -26.84 0.51
N GLY A 5 3.82 -26.90 1.78
CA GLY A 5 3.20 -26.07 2.82
C GLY A 5 3.21 -24.63 2.33
N ARG A 6 2.04 -24.02 2.21
CA ARG A 6 1.93 -22.64 1.71
C ARG A 6 2.87 -21.77 2.54
N ALA A 7 3.83 -21.13 1.90
CA ALA A 7 4.74 -20.22 2.56
C ALA A 7 3.92 -19.12 3.23
N SER A 8 4.27 -18.80 4.48
CA SER A 8 3.70 -17.64 5.15
C SER A 8 4.11 -16.38 4.40
N ALA A 9 3.16 -15.48 4.17
CA ALA A 9 3.36 -14.33 3.28
C ALA A 9 2.60 -13.11 3.78
N LEU A 10 3.17 -11.94 3.56
CA LEU A 10 2.53 -10.65 3.78
C LEU A 10 2.06 -10.12 2.42
N ASN A 11 0.79 -9.73 2.31
CA ASN A 11 0.20 -9.21 1.09
C ASN A 11 -0.31 -7.79 1.32
N LEU A 12 -0.08 -6.94 0.32
CA LEU A 12 -0.62 -5.59 0.28
C LEU A 12 -1.70 -5.53 -0.81
N PHE A 13 -2.94 -5.24 -0.42
CA PHE A 13 -4.08 -5.20 -1.32
C PHE A 13 -4.61 -3.78 -1.46
N LEU A 14 -4.57 -3.21 -2.67
CA LEU A 14 -5.18 -1.91 -2.96
C LEU A 14 -6.69 -2.10 -3.15
N TYR A 15 -7.50 -1.67 -2.18
CA TYR A 15 -8.96 -1.86 -2.23
C TYR A 15 -9.71 -0.62 -2.67
N ARG A 16 -9.10 0.56 -2.54
CA ARG A 16 -9.71 1.83 -2.96
C ARG A 16 -8.64 2.83 -3.38
N LEU A 17 -8.98 3.60 -4.40
CA LEU A 17 -8.22 4.75 -4.86
C LEU A 17 -9.18 5.93 -4.93
N ALA A 18 -8.82 7.07 -4.34
CA ALA A 18 -9.67 8.26 -4.29
C ALA A 18 -8.92 9.48 -4.83
N PRO A 19 -9.57 10.34 -5.64
CA PRO A 19 -8.99 11.63 -6.02
C PRO A 19 -8.75 12.51 -4.79
N ARG A 20 -7.58 13.16 -4.74
CA ARG A 20 -7.22 14.10 -3.67
C ARG A 20 -7.59 15.53 -4.08
N ALA A 21 -8.69 16.03 -3.54
CA ALA A 21 -9.18 17.39 -3.83
C ALA A 21 -8.18 18.49 -3.43
N VAL A 22 -7.53 18.34 -2.26
CA VAL A 22 -6.57 19.32 -1.71
C VAL A 22 -5.36 19.57 -2.62
N LEU A 23 -5.06 18.64 -3.54
CA LEU A 23 -3.97 18.87 -4.49
C LEU A 23 -4.31 19.97 -5.51
N GLN A 24 -5.59 20.18 -5.85
CA GLN A 24 -6.01 21.23 -6.80
C GLN A 24 -5.54 22.61 -6.33
N ASP A 25 -5.69 22.91 -5.04
CA ASP A 25 -5.28 24.19 -4.43
C ASP A 25 -3.76 24.27 -4.23
N ALA A 26 -3.11 23.13 -3.94
CA ALA A 26 -1.66 23.05 -3.73
C ALA A 26 -0.85 22.99 -5.04
N ARG A 27 -1.46 22.91 -6.22
CA ARG A 27 -0.74 22.86 -7.51
C ARG A 27 0.17 24.07 -7.71
N ALA A 28 -0.29 25.25 -7.33
CA ALA A 28 0.46 26.50 -7.48
C ALA A 28 1.69 26.56 -6.57
N THR A 29 1.57 26.05 -5.34
CA THR A 29 2.65 26.04 -4.35
C THR A 29 3.65 24.92 -4.60
N LEU A 30 3.19 23.76 -5.06
CA LEU A 30 4.01 22.60 -5.37
C LEU A 30 4.63 22.63 -6.79
N LYS A 31 4.38 23.69 -7.57
CA LYS A 31 4.88 23.86 -8.95
C LYS A 31 4.62 22.62 -9.83
N LEU A 32 3.43 22.04 -9.68
CA LEU A 32 3.08 20.83 -10.44
C LEU A 32 2.81 21.19 -11.91
N PRO A 33 3.20 20.32 -12.86
CA PRO A 33 2.81 20.47 -14.26
C PRO A 33 1.29 20.63 -14.44
N PRO A 34 0.84 21.39 -15.45
CA PRO A 34 -0.57 21.42 -15.82
C PRO A 34 -1.08 20.00 -16.10
N GLY A 35 -2.22 19.64 -15.52
CA GLY A 35 -2.81 18.31 -15.68
C GLY A 35 -2.38 17.26 -14.65
N SER A 36 -1.48 17.57 -13.69
CA SER A 36 -1.14 16.63 -12.62
C SER A 36 -2.33 16.29 -11.73
N ILE A 37 -2.56 15.00 -11.46
CA ILE A 37 -3.67 14.51 -10.63
C ILE A 37 -3.12 13.88 -9.35
N GLY A 38 -3.79 14.17 -8.23
CA GLY A 38 -3.48 13.60 -6.93
C GLY A 38 -4.42 12.48 -6.55
N PHE A 39 -3.88 11.43 -5.95
CA PHE A 39 -4.64 10.30 -5.43
C PHE A 39 -4.22 9.96 -4.00
N ASP A 40 -5.21 9.53 -3.23
CA ASP A 40 -5.04 8.84 -1.97
C ASP A 40 -5.29 7.34 -2.23
N LEU A 41 -4.30 6.52 -1.88
CA LEU A 41 -4.33 5.07 -2.05
C LEU A 41 -4.69 4.42 -0.73
N PHE A 42 -5.67 3.53 -0.73
CA PHE A 42 -6.06 2.79 0.47
C PHE A 42 -5.72 1.32 0.33
N TYR A 43 -4.78 0.88 1.16
CA TYR A 43 -4.24 -0.46 1.18
C TYR A 43 -4.72 -1.23 2.40
N LEU A 44 -4.91 -2.53 2.22
CA LEU A 44 -5.10 -3.49 3.29
C LEU A 44 -3.84 -4.35 3.36
N LEU A 45 -3.13 -4.26 4.48
CA LEU A 45 -2.00 -5.13 4.81
C LEU A 45 -2.55 -6.40 5.44
N THR A 46 -2.31 -7.55 4.82
CA THR A 46 -2.94 -8.82 5.19
C THR A 46 -1.88 -9.89 5.30
N ALA A 47 -1.97 -10.75 6.32
CA ALA A 47 -0.99 -11.80 6.53
C ALA A 47 -1.58 -13.19 6.26
N TYR A 48 -0.74 -14.07 5.74
CA TYR A 48 -1.03 -15.49 5.56
C TYR A 48 -0.04 -16.30 6.40
N GLY A 49 -0.56 -17.19 7.24
CA GLY A 49 0.21 -18.15 8.03
C GLY A 49 -0.31 -19.56 7.79
N ALA A 50 0.60 -20.52 7.63
CA ALA A 50 0.24 -21.94 7.54
C ALA A 50 0.12 -22.63 8.91
N LYS A 51 0.57 -21.96 9.98
CA LYS A 51 0.54 -22.42 11.37
C LYS A 51 -0.10 -21.35 12.24
N ASP A 52 -0.55 -21.74 13.43
CA ASP A 52 -1.13 -20.85 14.42
C ASP A 52 -0.20 -19.67 14.72
N TYR A 53 -0.78 -18.48 14.91
CA TYR A 53 -0.12 -17.21 15.25
C TYR A 53 0.90 -16.66 14.25
N THR A 54 1.27 -17.44 13.22
CA THR A 54 2.28 -17.03 12.25
C THR A 54 1.79 -15.85 11.41
N ALA A 55 0.49 -15.77 11.12
CA ALA A 55 -0.09 -14.66 10.39
C ALA A 55 -0.04 -13.37 11.23
N GLU A 56 -0.38 -13.46 12.50
CA GLU A 56 -0.43 -12.36 13.46
C GLU A 56 0.98 -11.81 13.72
N THR A 57 1.97 -12.70 13.91
CA THR A 57 3.37 -12.30 14.05
C THR A 57 3.89 -11.59 12.78
N LEU A 58 3.61 -12.13 11.59
CA LEU A 58 4.00 -11.48 10.34
C LEU A 58 3.31 -10.15 10.12
N LEU A 59 2.04 -10.04 10.49
CA LEU A 59 1.30 -8.79 10.45
C LEU A 59 1.95 -7.77 11.39
N GLY A 60 2.32 -8.17 12.60
CA GLY A 60 3.06 -7.33 13.55
C GLY A 60 4.37 -6.79 12.96
N TYR A 61 5.17 -7.64 12.30
CA TYR A 61 6.38 -7.19 11.61
C TYR A 61 6.07 -6.22 10.46
N GLY A 62 5.02 -6.47 9.69
CA GLY A 62 4.59 -5.56 8.62
C GLY A 62 4.19 -4.18 9.15
N VAL A 63 3.41 -4.16 10.24
CA VAL A 63 3.01 -2.92 10.93
C VAL A 63 4.24 -2.19 11.46
N GLN A 64 5.17 -2.90 12.10
CA GLN A 64 6.41 -2.31 12.62
C GLN A 64 7.25 -1.69 11.50
N ALA A 65 7.38 -2.37 10.35
CA ALA A 65 8.11 -1.85 9.19
C ALA A 65 7.52 -0.52 8.68
N PHE A 66 6.19 -0.42 8.60
CA PHE A 66 5.53 0.83 8.20
C PHE A 66 5.64 1.93 9.25
N CYS A 67 5.62 1.60 10.55
CA CYS A 67 5.87 2.58 11.61
C CYS A 67 7.33 3.09 11.61
N GLN A 68 8.30 2.24 11.25
CA GLN A 68 9.71 2.62 11.16
C GLN A 68 10.04 3.41 9.89
N THR A 69 9.29 3.20 8.80
CA THR A 69 9.48 3.90 7.53
C THR A 69 8.15 4.48 7.04
N PRO A 70 7.59 5.47 7.76
CA PRO A 70 6.28 6.03 7.44
C PRO A 70 6.33 6.97 6.24
N MET A 71 7.52 7.39 5.79
CA MET A 71 7.70 8.24 4.63
C MET A 71 8.64 7.56 3.64
N LEU A 72 8.21 7.47 2.38
CA LEU A 72 8.98 6.97 1.26
C LEU A 72 9.32 8.13 0.34
N THR A 73 10.62 8.42 0.18
CA THR A 73 11.06 9.41 -0.79
C THR A 73 11.07 8.81 -2.21
N PRO A 74 11.00 9.64 -3.27
CA PRO A 74 11.13 9.16 -4.64
C PRO A 74 12.41 8.34 -4.87
N ASP A 75 13.51 8.73 -4.23
CA ASP A 75 14.79 8.01 -4.30
C ASP A 75 14.73 6.65 -3.61
N ASP A 76 14.06 6.54 -2.46
CA ASP A 76 13.83 5.26 -1.78
C ASP A 76 13.04 4.30 -2.66
N VAL A 77 11.96 4.80 -3.28
CA VAL A 77 11.12 4.00 -4.16
C VAL A 77 11.91 3.56 -5.39
N ARG A 78 12.65 4.47 -6.02
CA ARG A 78 13.50 4.17 -7.18
C ARG A 78 14.59 3.14 -6.84
N LYS A 79 15.24 3.28 -5.68
CA LYS A 79 16.23 2.31 -5.19
C LYS A 79 15.62 0.94 -4.98
N ARG A 80 14.42 0.86 -4.39
CA ARG A 80 13.71 -0.41 -4.16
C ARG A 80 13.25 -1.08 -5.45
N ILE A 81 12.76 -0.31 -6.42
CA ILE A 81 12.38 -0.83 -7.75
C ILE A 81 13.59 -1.43 -8.48
N LYS A 82 14.73 -0.72 -8.49
CA LYS A 82 15.98 -1.23 -9.07
C LYS A 82 16.43 -2.54 -8.40
N THR A 83 16.36 -2.60 -7.07
CA THR A 83 16.68 -3.84 -6.33
C THR A 83 15.73 -4.98 -6.65
N ALA A 84 14.46 -4.70 -6.90
CA ALA A 84 13.46 -5.71 -7.27
C ALA A 84 13.65 -6.29 -8.68
N LYS A 85 14.56 -5.73 -9.50
CA LYS A 85 14.90 -6.16 -10.87
C LYS A 85 13.66 -6.32 -11.78
N ASN A 86 12.61 -5.55 -11.54
CA ASN A 86 11.39 -5.62 -12.33
C ASN A 86 11.42 -4.57 -13.45
N LYS A 87 11.85 -5.00 -14.64
CA LYS A 87 11.98 -4.15 -15.84
C LYS A 87 10.69 -3.45 -16.26
N THR A 88 9.53 -3.98 -15.90
CA THR A 88 8.22 -3.36 -16.21
C THR A 88 7.95 -2.16 -15.31
N ILE A 89 8.34 -2.25 -14.03
CA ILE A 89 8.15 -1.18 -13.05
C ILE A 89 9.24 -0.12 -13.20
N GLU A 90 10.45 -0.48 -13.64
CA GLU A 90 11.53 0.49 -13.92
C GLU A 90 11.16 1.54 -14.98
N LYS A 91 10.23 1.21 -15.89
CA LYS A 91 9.72 2.15 -16.91
C LYS A 91 8.60 3.05 -16.40
N ALA A 92 7.96 2.71 -15.27
CA ALA A 92 6.94 3.56 -14.70
C ALA A 92 7.62 4.76 -14.03
N GLU A 93 7.28 5.98 -14.46
CA GLU A 93 7.73 7.17 -13.74
C GLU A 93 7.12 7.18 -12.35
N VAL A 94 7.98 6.99 -11.36
CA VAL A 94 7.62 7.03 -9.95
C VAL A 94 7.31 8.48 -9.57
N SER A 95 6.26 8.67 -8.76
CA SER A 95 5.89 9.96 -8.17
C SER A 95 7.12 10.77 -7.77
N ALA A 96 7.22 12.00 -8.27
CA ALA A 96 8.30 12.93 -7.91
C ALA A 96 8.20 13.44 -6.45
N HIS A 97 7.21 12.98 -5.68
CA HIS A 97 6.88 13.48 -4.35
C HIS A 97 6.93 12.36 -3.31
N ASN A 98 7.23 12.76 -2.07
CA ASN A 98 7.23 11.86 -0.92
C ASN A 98 5.85 11.24 -0.72
N LEU A 99 5.83 9.93 -0.47
CA LEU A 99 4.63 9.19 -0.08
C LEU A 99 4.66 8.99 1.43
N THR A 100 3.60 9.40 2.11
CA THR A 100 3.40 9.13 3.53
C THR A 100 2.43 7.97 3.70
N ILE A 101 2.82 7.00 4.52
CA ILE A 101 2.04 5.82 4.90
C ILE A 101 1.46 6.11 6.28
N THR A 102 0.13 6.16 6.37
CA THR A 102 -0.58 6.44 7.62
C THR A 102 -1.54 5.31 7.92
N PRO A 103 -1.58 4.78 9.17
CA PRO A 103 -2.63 3.85 9.57
C PRO A 103 -4.01 4.47 9.34
N SER A 104 -4.94 3.70 8.78
CA SER A 104 -6.32 4.12 8.56
C SER A 104 -7.24 3.25 9.40
N PHE A 105 -8.20 3.88 10.09
CA PHE A 105 -9.22 3.12 10.81
C PHE A 105 -10.18 2.49 9.80
N MET A 106 -10.42 1.19 9.96
CA MET A 106 -11.45 0.46 9.23
C MET A 106 -12.25 -0.36 10.23
N SER A 107 -13.59 -0.25 10.16
CA SER A 107 -14.46 -1.00 11.04
C SER A 107 -14.41 -2.51 10.70
N LEU A 108 -14.76 -3.36 11.68
CA LEU A 108 -14.87 -4.80 11.46
C LEU A 108 -15.94 -5.15 10.41
N ASP A 109 -17.02 -4.36 10.35
CA ASP A 109 -18.09 -4.54 9.37
C ASP A 109 -17.58 -4.26 7.94
N ASP A 110 -16.86 -3.16 7.74
CA ASP A 110 -16.26 -2.82 6.45
C ASP A 110 -15.22 -3.86 6.01
N MET A 111 -14.35 -4.31 6.93
CA MET A 111 -13.42 -5.41 6.66
C MET A 111 -14.16 -6.69 6.25
N SER A 112 -15.23 -7.04 6.97
CA SER A 112 -16.02 -8.23 6.69
C SER A 112 -16.68 -8.17 5.31
N LYS A 113 -17.17 -6.98 4.90
CA LYS A 113 -17.71 -6.76 3.55
C LYS A 113 -16.66 -6.93 2.47
N ILE A 114 -15.44 -6.40 2.66
CA ILE A 114 -14.33 -6.55 1.71
C ILE A 114 -13.99 -8.04 1.53
N TRP A 115 -13.82 -8.79 2.63
CA TRP A 115 -13.47 -10.21 2.53
C TRP A 115 -14.60 -11.05 1.92
N SER A 116 -15.85 -10.72 2.25
CA SER A 116 -17.02 -11.40 1.69
C SER A 116 -17.16 -11.16 0.19
N SER A 117 -16.94 -9.93 -0.29
CA SER A 117 -17.00 -9.60 -1.72
C SER A 117 -15.90 -10.29 -2.52
N LEU A 118 -14.72 -10.51 -1.91
CA LEU A 118 -13.62 -11.27 -2.50
C LEU A 118 -13.80 -12.80 -2.40
N GLN A 119 -14.91 -13.29 -1.85
CA GLN A 119 -15.18 -14.72 -1.59
C GLN A 119 -14.04 -15.41 -0.83
N ALA A 120 -13.34 -14.65 0.02
CA ALA A 120 -12.17 -15.12 0.75
C ALA A 120 -12.51 -15.25 2.24
N LYS A 121 -11.87 -16.22 2.90
CA LYS A 121 -11.94 -16.32 4.36
C LYS A 121 -11.37 -15.05 4.99
N TYR A 122 -12.00 -14.57 6.05
CA TYR A 122 -11.49 -13.45 6.85
C TYR A 122 -10.03 -13.67 7.24
N ARG A 123 -9.23 -12.61 7.15
CA ARG A 123 -7.80 -12.65 7.50
C ARG A 123 -7.44 -11.48 8.40
N PRO A 124 -6.52 -11.68 9.37
CA PRO A 124 -5.94 -10.58 10.12
C PRO A 124 -5.37 -9.52 9.18
N SER A 125 -5.82 -8.28 9.35
CA SER A 125 -5.58 -7.18 8.43
C SER A 125 -5.47 -5.83 9.14
N VAL A 126 -4.68 -4.92 8.56
CA VAL A 126 -4.58 -3.51 8.99
C VAL A 126 -4.72 -2.62 7.76
N ALA A 127 -5.55 -1.58 7.84
CA ALA A 127 -5.73 -0.63 6.76
C ALA A 127 -4.71 0.52 6.85
N TYR A 128 -4.22 0.95 5.70
CA TYR A 128 -3.28 2.05 5.54
C TYR A 128 -3.71 2.96 4.40
N GLN A 129 -3.52 4.26 4.58
CA GLN A 129 -3.59 5.24 3.52
C GLN A 129 -2.17 5.61 3.10
N VAL A 130 -1.90 5.64 1.80
CA VAL A 130 -0.65 6.11 1.22
C VAL A 130 -0.94 7.33 0.36
N SER A 131 -0.30 8.44 0.70
CA SER A 131 -0.58 9.73 0.03
C SER A 131 0.55 10.76 0.19
N PRO A 132 0.64 11.78 -0.67
CA PRO A 132 -0.09 11.93 -1.94
C PRO A 132 0.61 11.17 -3.09
N LEU A 133 -0.13 10.34 -3.83
CA LEU A 133 0.34 9.87 -5.14
C LEU A 133 0.04 10.96 -6.16
N ILE A 134 1.07 11.48 -6.83
CA ILE A 134 0.91 12.48 -7.89
C ILE A 134 1.35 11.87 -9.21
N ILE A 135 0.45 11.88 -10.18
CA ILE A 135 0.72 11.47 -11.56
C ILE A 135 0.67 12.73 -12.42
N SER A 136 1.73 12.96 -13.19
CA SER A 136 1.83 14.06 -14.15
C SER A 136 1.88 13.50 -15.57
N PRO A 137 1.38 14.25 -16.57
CA PRO A 137 1.48 13.87 -17.97
C PRO A 137 2.91 13.93 -18.50
#